data_AF-A0A2A9FHV1-F1
#
_entry.id   AF-A0A2A9FHV1-F1
#
_cell.length_a   1.000
_cell.length_b   1.000
_cell.length_c   1.000
_cell.angle_alpha   90.00
_cell.angle_beta   90.00
_cell.angle_gamma   90.00
#
_symmetry.space_group_name_H-M   'P 1'
#
loop_
_entity.id
_entity.type
_entity.pdbx_description
1 polymer ?
#
loop_
_entity_poly.entity_id
_entity_poly.type
_entity_poly.pdbx_seq_one_letter_code
_entity_poly.pdbx_strand_id
1 'polypeptide(L)'
;MYGIERGTSPAKLGKGFALYIQLRDDVVNGKFPPGTRLSESSLGREYGVSRTPIREAIARLEHDGLLLQQGAYAGVRSRSAEEIIDIYRIRVILEKAIVRDAASRRREVDLIQLRRAFDAEATMASSTRSGPEASKCRPPLCPMWT
;
A
#
# COMPACT_ATOMS: atom_id res chain seq x y z
N MET A 1 -3.56 -20.05 -10.49
CA MET A 1 -3.88 -20.75 -9.23
C MET A 1 -2.98 -20.22 -8.12
N TYR A 2 -3.31 -19.09 -7.50
CA TYR A 2 -2.66 -18.66 -6.26
C TYR A 2 -3.68 -18.78 -5.14
N GLY A 3 -3.51 -19.81 -4.32
CA GLY A 3 -4.26 -20.01 -3.09
C GLY A 3 -3.81 -18.98 -2.06
N ILE A 4 -4.65 -17.98 -1.81
CA ILE A 4 -4.52 -17.17 -0.60
C ILE A 4 -5.26 -17.95 0.49
N GLU A 5 -4.53 -18.82 1.19
CA GLU A 5 -5.01 -19.43 2.42
C GLU A 5 -5.28 -18.31 3.44
N ARG A 6 -6.56 -18.07 3.70
CA ARG A 6 -7.00 -17.18 4.78
C ARG A 6 -6.64 -17.82 6.12
N GLY A 7 -5.46 -17.54 6.67
CA GLY A 7 -5.14 -18.01 8.03
C GLY A 7 -3.69 -18.13 8.46
N THR A 8 -2.70 -17.68 7.70
CA THR A 8 -1.31 -17.77 8.17
C THR A 8 -1.05 -16.77 9.30
N SER A 9 -1.00 -17.27 10.53
CA SER A 9 -0.56 -16.51 11.71
C SER A 9 0.79 -15.81 11.42
N PRO A 10 0.98 -14.54 11.82
CA PRO A 10 2.21 -13.80 11.53
C PRO A 10 3.47 -14.49 12.05
N ALA A 11 3.34 -15.36 13.06
CA ALA A 11 4.43 -16.15 13.61
C ALA A 11 4.96 -17.28 12.69
N LYS A 12 4.24 -17.65 11.62
CA LYS A 12 4.66 -18.68 10.64
C LYS A 12 5.24 -18.13 9.34
N LEU A 13 5.35 -16.81 9.20
CA LEU A 13 5.84 -16.19 7.97
C LEU A 13 7.37 -16.19 7.99
N GLY A 14 7.98 -16.64 6.89
CA GLY A 14 9.44 -16.65 6.76
C GLY A 14 10.05 -15.25 6.94
N LYS A 15 11.30 -15.19 7.39
CA LYS A 15 11.99 -13.91 7.71
C LYS A 15 11.94 -12.89 6.56
N GLY A 16 11.99 -13.34 5.31
CA GLY A 16 11.86 -12.46 4.14
C GLY A 16 10.46 -11.86 3.97
N PHE A 17 9.40 -12.57 4.33
CA PHE A 17 8.04 -12.02 4.29
C PHE A 17 7.80 -11.00 5.40
N ALA A 18 8.27 -11.28 6.63
CA ALA A 18 8.17 -10.32 7.72
C ALA A 18 8.90 -9.01 7.39
N LEU A 19 10.10 -9.13 6.82
CA LEU A 19 10.87 -7.99 6.35
C LEU A 19 10.19 -7.25 5.19
N TYR A 20 9.57 -7.97 4.25
CA TYR A 20 8.79 -7.38 3.18
C TYR A 20 7.68 -6.46 3.72
N ILE A 21 6.92 -6.92 4.73
CA ILE A 21 5.85 -6.11 5.32
C ILE A 21 6.42 -4.83 5.93
N GLN A 22 7.48 -4.95 6.73
CA GLN A 22 8.11 -3.80 7.38
C GLN A 22 8.70 -2.81 6.35
N LEU A 23 9.43 -3.31 5.35
CA LEU A 23 10.05 -2.48 4.33
C LEU A 23 9.00 -1.84 3.41
N ARG A 24 7.91 -2.54 3.10
CA ARG A 24 6.75 -1.98 2.39
C ARG A 24 6.18 -0.80 3.14
N ASP A 25 5.92 -0.96 4.43
CA ASP A 25 5.33 0.11 5.24
C ASP A 25 6.29 1.30 5.36
N ASP A 26 7.60 1.06 5.51
CA ASP A 26 8.61 2.11 5.50
C ASP A 26 8.65 2.88 4.17
N VAL A 27 8.55 2.18 3.03
CA VAL A 27 8.49 2.82 1.69
C VAL A 27 7.19 3.62 1.53
N VAL A 28 6.03 3.05 1.89
CA VAL A 28 4.72 3.69 1.73
C VAL A 28 4.57 4.92 2.62
N ASN A 29 5.13 4.88 3.84
CA ASN A 29 5.13 6.01 4.77
C ASN A 29 6.24 7.03 4.48
N GLY A 30 7.06 6.82 3.44
CA GLY A 30 8.06 7.78 3.00
C GLY A 30 9.36 7.81 3.80
N LYS A 31 9.66 6.79 4.61
CA LYS A 31 10.99 6.63 5.24
C LYS A 31 12.08 6.60 4.18
N PHE A 32 11.78 6.00 3.03
CA PHE A 32 12.61 6.06 1.83
C PHE A 32 11.86 6.83 0.74
N PRO A 33 12.24 8.10 0.46
CA PRO A 33 11.60 8.90 -0.58
C PRO A 33 11.71 8.28 -1.98
N PRO A 34 10.82 8.63 -2.92
CA PRO A 34 10.93 8.21 -4.32
C PRO A 34 12.31 8.52 -4.91
N GLY A 35 12.87 7.58 -5.69
CA GLY A 35 14.21 7.65 -6.26
C GLY A 35 15.34 7.22 -5.32
N THR A 36 15.07 6.95 -4.04
CA THR A 36 16.08 6.46 -3.11
C THR A 36 16.66 5.13 -3.58
N ARG A 37 17.99 5.03 -3.59
CA ARG A 37 18.71 3.80 -3.93
C ARG A 37 18.88 2.92 -2.70
N LEU A 38 18.39 1.69 -2.78
CA LEU A 38 18.46 0.69 -1.72
C LEU A 38 19.37 -0.46 -2.16
N SER A 39 20.45 -0.67 -1.41
CA SER A 39 21.35 -1.82 -1.60
C SER A 39 21.06 -2.91 -0.58
N GLU A 40 21.31 -4.18 -0.93
CA GLU A 40 21.18 -5.28 0.03
C GLU A 40 22.04 -5.06 1.27
N SER A 41 23.23 -4.47 1.09
CA SER A 41 24.17 -4.22 2.18
C SER A 41 23.69 -3.13 3.14
N SER A 42 23.08 -2.06 2.62
CA SER A 42 22.56 -0.95 3.43
C SER A 42 21.33 -1.38 4.19
N LEU A 43 20.41 -2.08 3.53
CA LEU A 43 19.22 -2.63 4.17
C LEU A 43 19.59 -3.70 5.21
N GLY A 44 20.59 -4.56 4.93
CA GLY A 44 21.03 -5.56 5.89
C GLY A 44 21.56 -4.95 7.20
N ARG A 45 22.23 -3.81 7.12
CA ARG A 45 22.65 -3.04 8.31
C ARG A 45 21.48 -2.36 9.01
N GLU A 46 20.58 -1.73 8.25
CA GLU A 46 19.40 -1.03 8.77
C GLU A 46 18.47 -1.95 9.57
N TYR A 47 18.20 -3.14 9.03
CA TYR A 47 17.24 -4.10 9.60
C TYR A 47 17.89 -5.23 10.39
N GLY A 48 19.23 -5.26 10.51
CA GLY A 48 19.95 -6.27 11.29
C GLY A 48 19.77 -7.71 10.78
N VAL A 49 19.61 -7.89 9.47
CA VAL A 49 19.29 -9.19 8.83
C VAL A 49 20.26 -9.52 7.70
N SER A 50 20.38 -10.81 7.39
CA SER A 50 21.25 -11.31 6.32
C SER A 50 20.72 -10.96 4.92
N ARG A 51 21.54 -11.19 3.88
CA ARG A 51 21.19 -10.83 2.50
C ARG A 51 20.01 -11.62 1.93
N THR A 52 19.83 -12.88 2.32
CA THR A 52 18.75 -13.74 1.79
C THR A 52 17.34 -13.15 2.03
N PRO A 53 16.91 -12.84 3.27
CA PRO A 53 15.60 -12.24 3.51
C PRO A 53 15.47 -10.85 2.87
N ILE A 54 16.57 -10.09 2.79
CA ILE A 54 16.59 -8.79 2.12
C ILE A 54 16.29 -8.93 0.63
N ARG A 55 16.96 -9.86 -0.05
CA ARG A 55 16.73 -10.15 -1.46
C ARG A 55 15.31 -10.64 -1.73
N GLU A 56 14.77 -11.49 -0.85
CA GLU A 56 13.36 -11.93 -0.92
C GLU A 56 12.38 -10.76 -0.76
N ALA A 57 12.65 -9.84 0.17
CA ALA A 57 11.81 -8.67 0.38
C ALA A 57 11.87 -7.70 -0.80
N ILE A 58 13.06 -7.42 -1.33
CA ILE A 58 13.25 -6.57 -2.52
C ILE A 58 12.50 -7.17 -3.71
N ALA A 59 12.68 -8.46 -4.00
CA ALA A 59 12.00 -9.11 -5.13
C ALA A 59 10.46 -9.02 -5.04
N ARG A 60 9.90 -9.13 -3.83
CA ARG A 60 8.46 -8.93 -3.60
C ARG A 60 8.02 -7.48 -3.81
N LEU A 61 8.80 -6.51 -3.33
CA LEU A 61 8.50 -5.09 -3.55
C LEU A 61 8.63 -4.67 -5.01
N GLU A 62 9.55 -5.27 -5.76
CA GLU A 62 9.65 -5.10 -7.21
C GLU A 62 8.42 -5.67 -7.92
N HIS A 63 8.00 -6.88 -7.54
CA HIS A 63 6.77 -7.49 -8.06
C HIS A 63 5.54 -6.64 -7.77
N ASP A 64 5.45 -6.05 -6.58
CA ASP A 64 4.36 -5.15 -6.19
C ASP A 64 4.50 -3.74 -6.81
N GLY A 65 5.58 -3.48 -7.54
CA GLY A 65 5.82 -2.23 -8.24
C GLY A 65 6.08 -1.04 -7.31
N LEU A 66 6.62 -1.30 -6.11
CA LEU A 66 7.09 -0.29 -5.16
C LEU A 66 8.58 0.02 -5.33
N LEU A 67 9.36 -0.97 -5.76
CA LEU A 67 10.76 -0.81 -6.15
C LEU A 67 10.95 -1.08 -7.66
N LEU A 68 12.03 -0.57 -8.21
CA LEU A 68 12.48 -0.83 -9.58
C LEU A 68 13.95 -1.21 -9.55
N GLN A 69 14.30 -2.32 -10.22
CA GLN A 69 15.70 -2.73 -10.32
C GLN A 69 16.49 -1.73 -11.19
N GLN A 70 17.62 -1.25 -10.68
CA GLN A 70 18.48 -0.26 -11.32
C GLN A 70 19.95 -0.70 -11.24
N GLY A 71 20.31 -1.72 -12.02
CA GLY A 71 21.65 -2.30 -12.00
C GLY A 71 21.91 -3.04 -10.68
N ALA A 72 22.85 -2.53 -9.87
CA ALA A 72 23.28 -3.17 -8.63
C ALA A 72 22.43 -2.80 -7.39
N TYR A 73 21.39 -1.98 -7.54
CA TYR A 73 20.53 -1.52 -6.45
C TYR A 73 19.07 -1.47 -6.90
N ALA A 74 18.16 -1.53 -5.93
CA ALA A 74 16.74 -1.29 -6.15
C ALA A 74 16.41 0.18 -5.84
N GLY A 75 15.74 0.87 -6.75
CA GLY A 75 15.28 2.24 -6.57
C GLY A 75 13.84 2.29 -6.07
N VAL A 76 13.52 3.16 -5.11
CA VAL A 76 12.12 3.44 -4.74
C VAL A 76 11.41 4.05 -5.94
N ARG A 77 10.32 3.42 -6.40
CA ARG A 77 9.63 3.85 -7.61
C ARG A 77 8.95 5.20 -7.40
N SER A 78 9.24 6.15 -8.29
CA SER A 78 8.40 7.32 -8.50
C SER A 78 7.30 7.02 -9.52
N ARG A 79 6.12 7.61 -9.33
CA ARG A 79 4.99 7.54 -10.24
C ARG A 79 4.70 8.93 -10.77
N SER A 80 4.42 9.06 -12.06
CA SER A 80 4.02 10.36 -12.61
C SER A 80 2.58 10.71 -12.19
N ALA A 81 2.20 11.98 -12.31
CA ALA A 81 0.84 12.40 -12.02
C ALA A 81 -0.17 11.71 -12.95
N GLU A 82 0.20 11.54 -14.22
CA GLU A 82 -0.59 10.86 -15.25
C GLU A 82 -0.78 9.38 -14.90
N GLU A 83 0.29 8.70 -14.49
CA GLU A 83 0.22 7.30 -14.07
C GLU A 83 -0.71 7.12 -12.86
N ILE A 84 -0.64 8.04 -11.89
CA ILE A 84 -1.54 8.05 -10.74
C ILE A 84 -2.99 8.21 -11.21
N ILE A 85 -3.26 9.18 -12.10
CA ILE A 85 -4.61 9.40 -12.65
C ILE A 85 -5.14 8.13 -13.33
N ASP A 86 -4.32 7.46 -14.14
CA ASP A 86 -4.73 6.24 -14.83
C ASP A 86 -5.02 5.08 -13.85
N ILE A 87 -4.22 4.93 -12.79
CA ILE A 87 -4.49 3.96 -11.71
C ILE A 87 -5.85 4.24 -11.08
N TYR A 88 -6.15 5.50 -10.72
CA TYR A 88 -7.44 5.86 -10.12
C TYR A 88 -8.60 5.65 -11.09
N ARG A 89 -8.42 5.92 -12.39
CA ARG A 89 -9.45 5.67 -13.41
C ARG A 89 -9.84 4.19 -13.44
N ILE A 90 -8.86 3.29 -13.46
CA ILE A 90 -9.09 1.84 -13.46
C ILE A 90 -9.75 1.41 -12.13
N ARG A 91 -9.24 1.91 -10.99
CA ARG A 91 -9.82 1.60 -9.67
C ARG A 91 -11.28 1.98 -9.57
N VAL A 92 -11.68 3.17 -10.03
CA VAL A 92 -13.09 3.59 -9.99
C VAL A 92 -13.99 2.64 -10.77
N ILE A 93 -13.54 2.13 -11.93
CA ILE A 93 -14.31 1.19 -12.73
C ILE A 93 -14.48 -0.14 -11.98
N LEU A 94 -13.39 -0.68 -11.44
CA LEU A 94 -13.39 -1.94 -10.70
C LEU A 94 -14.20 -1.85 -9.39
N GLU A 95 -13.92 -0.83 -8.58
CA GLU A 95 -14.56 -0.61 -7.28
C GLU A 95 -16.07 -0.42 -7.45
N LYS A 96 -16.54 0.31 -8.48
CA LYS A 96 -17.99 0.44 -8.74
C LYS A 96 -18.66 -0.90 -9.00
N ALA A 97 -18.05 -1.78 -9.81
CA ALA A 97 -18.59 -3.10 -10.09
C ALA A 97 -18.60 -3.98 -8.83
N ILE A 98 -17.49 -3.99 -8.09
CA ILE A 98 -17.34 -4.75 -6.84
C ILE A 98 -18.33 -4.29 -5.78
N VAL A 99 -18.45 -2.97 -5.55
CA VAL A 99 -19.35 -2.42 -4.53
C VAL A 99 -20.81 -2.69 -4.88
N ARG A 100 -21.20 -2.59 -6.15
CA ARG A 100 -22.57 -2.92 -6.59
C ARG A 100 -22.91 -4.38 -6.28
N ASP A 101 -22.01 -5.30 -6.59
CA ASP A 101 -22.18 -6.74 -6.38
C ASP A 101 -22.07 -7.15 -4.89
N ALA A 102 -21.22 -6.47 -4.12
CA ALA A 102 -21.16 -6.64 -2.67
C ALA A 102 -22.44 -6.13 -2.00
N ALA A 103 -22.94 -4.97 -2.42
CA ALA A 103 -24.18 -4.40 -1.91
C ALA A 103 -25.39 -5.28 -2.22
N SER A 104 -25.51 -5.84 -3.43
CA SER A 104 -26.66 -6.70 -3.77
C SER A 104 -26.74 -7.99 -2.93
N ARG A 105 -25.61 -8.50 -2.44
CA ARG A 105 -25.50 -9.77 -1.69
C ARG A 105 -25.17 -9.61 -0.20
N ARG A 106 -25.19 -8.38 0.31
CA ARG A 106 -24.87 -8.05 1.71
C ARG A 106 -25.77 -8.78 2.70
N ARG A 107 -25.20 -9.17 3.84
CA ARG A 107 -25.90 -9.67 5.04
C ARG A 107 -25.78 -8.64 6.16
N GLU A 108 -26.60 -8.79 7.20
CA GLU A 108 -26.60 -7.89 8.36
C GLU A 108 -25.23 -7.82 9.05
N VAL A 109 -24.53 -8.96 9.14
CA VAL A 109 -23.17 -9.02 9.70
C VAL A 109 -22.19 -8.14 8.92
N ASP A 110 -22.35 -8.02 7.61
CA ASP A 110 -21.46 -7.23 6.76
C ASP A 110 -21.67 -5.72 7.05
N LEU A 111 -22.92 -5.29 7.32
CA LEU A 111 -23.24 -3.91 7.73
C LEU A 111 -22.66 -3.58 9.11
N ILE A 112 -22.78 -4.50 10.07
CA ILE A 112 -22.20 -4.33 11.41
C ILE A 112 -20.67 -4.20 11.32
N GLN A 113 -20.02 -5.04 10.51
CA GLN A 113 -18.57 -4.97 10.30
C GLN A 113 -18.15 -3.66 9.64
N LEU A 114 -18.88 -3.23 8.60
CA LEU A 114 -18.62 -1.96 7.93
C LEU A 114 -18.75 -0.78 8.90
N ARG A 115 -19.78 -0.78 9.74
CA ARG A 115 -19.99 0.27 10.74
C ARG A 115 -18.86 0.34 11.76
N ARG A 116 -18.43 -0.82 12.29
CA ARG A 116 -17.30 -0.89 13.23
C ARG A 116 -16.01 -0.36 12.62
N ALA A 117 -15.73 -0.70 11.36
CA ALA A 117 -14.55 -0.20 10.66
C ALA A 117 -14.60 1.34 10.52
N PHE A 118 -15.75 1.88 10.12
CA PHE A 118 -15.95 3.33 9.98
C PHE A 118 -15.76 4.07 11.31
N ASP A 119 -16.33 3.56 12.40
CA ASP A 119 -16.21 4.19 13.71
C ASP A 119 -14.76 4.13 14.26
N ALA A 120 -14.02 3.06 13.95
CA ALA A 120 -12.60 2.93 14.31
C ALA A 120 -11.72 3.97 13.58
N GLU A 121 -11.95 4.20 12.29
CA GLU A 121 -11.25 5.23 11.53
C GLU A 121 -11.53 6.66 12.04
N ALA A 122 -12.79 6.95 12.36
CA ALA A 122 -13.20 8.25 12.90
C ALA A 122 -12.48 8.59 14.22
N THR A 123 -12.24 7.56 15.05
CA THR A 123 -11.53 7.71 16.32
C THR A 123 -10.04 8.05 16.11
N MET A 124 -9.37 7.40 15.14
CA MET A 124 -7.96 7.69 14.82
C MET A 124 -7.76 9.06 14.19
N ALA A 125 -8.66 9.49 13.29
CA ALA A 125 -8.58 10.79 12.61
C ALA A 125 -8.70 12.01 13.55
N SER A 126 -9.19 11.81 14.77
CA SER A 126 -9.24 12.86 15.80
C SER A 126 -7.87 13.16 16.45
N SER A 127 -6.90 12.24 16.35
CA SER A 127 -5.58 12.36 16.98
C SER A 127 -4.47 12.98 16.10
N THR A 128 -4.64 13.04 14.78
CA THR A 128 -3.59 13.46 13.83
C THR A 128 -3.74 14.86 13.24
N ARG A 129 -4.69 15.67 13.75
CA ARG A 129 -4.94 17.03 13.24
C ARG A 129 -4.02 18.07 13.89
N SER A 130 -2.71 17.94 13.69
CA SER A 130 -1.73 18.98 13.99
C SER A 130 -0.70 19.07 12.86
N GLY A 131 -1.12 19.63 11.72
CA GLY A 131 -0.28 19.99 10.58
C GLY A 131 -0.94 21.17 9.82
N PRO A 132 -0.15 22.11 9.25
CA PRO A 132 -0.67 23.40 8.82
C PRO A 132 -1.56 23.27 7.57
N GLU A 133 -2.78 23.77 7.73
CA GLU A 133 -3.74 24.29 6.74
C GLU A 133 -3.54 23.91 5.26
N ALA A 134 -4.32 22.91 4.82
CA ALA A 134 -4.56 22.60 3.41
C ALA A 134 -5.33 23.73 2.70
N SER A 135 -4.70 24.89 2.53
CA SER A 135 -5.17 25.90 1.59
C SER A 135 -4.54 25.59 0.23
N LYS A 136 -5.39 25.35 -0.79
CA LYS A 136 -5.05 25.05 -2.21
C LYS A 136 -4.89 23.58 -2.61
N CYS A 137 -5.89 22.73 -2.33
CA CYS A 137 -6.24 21.67 -3.29
C CYS A 137 -7.53 22.08 -4.01
N ARG A 138 -7.40 22.65 -5.22
CA ARG A 138 -8.54 22.83 -6.12
C ARG A 138 -8.94 21.43 -6.60
N PRO A 139 -10.17 20.95 -6.38
CA PRO A 139 -10.57 19.62 -6.80
C PRO A 139 -10.41 19.47 -8.32
N PRO A 140 -10.03 18.29 -8.83
CA PRO A 140 -10.04 18.08 -10.27
C PRO A 140 -11.48 18.25 -10.75
N LEU A 141 -11.64 19.09 -11.76
CA LEU A 141 -12.89 19.37 -12.46
C LEU A 141 -13.56 18.04 -12.82
N CYS A 142 -14.62 17.66 -12.10
CA CYS A 142 -15.56 16.64 -12.56
C CYS A 142 -16.33 17.23 -13.73
N PRO A 143 -16.28 16.66 -14.95
CA PRO A 143 -17.35 16.90 -15.90
C PRO A 143 -18.61 16.20 -15.35
N MET A 144 -19.72 16.94 -15.41
CA MET A 144 -21.05 16.54 -14.97
C MET A 144 -21.37 15.08 -15.30
N TRP A 145 -21.77 14.32 -14.27
CA TRP A 145 -22.42 13.02 -14.45
C TRP A 145 -23.88 13.29 -14.86
N THR A 146 -24.12 13.34 -16.18
CA THR A 146 -25.43 13.06 -16.81
C THR A 146 -25.37 11.70 -17.47
#